data_AF-A0A960RJ25-F1
#
_entry.id   AF-A0A960RJ25-F1
#
_cell.length_a   1.000
_cell.length_b   1.000
_cell.length_c   1.000
_cell.angle_alpha   90.00
_cell.angle_beta   90.00
_cell.angle_gamma   90.00
#
_symmetry.space_group_name_H-M   'P 1'
#
loop_
_entity.id
_entity.type
_entity.pdbx_description
1 polymer ?
#
loop_
_entity_poly.entity_id
_entity_poly.type
_entity_poly.pdbx_seq_one_letter_code
_entity_poly.pdbx_strand_id
1 'polypeptide(L)'
;MKRNLDIVDKHSLRRLKRLSLPGHVVGVGMFLLVVLGSFLGVSAYNRSGNPGPWKVFSNYGTETLSGACENSIGMRFRPLPGHGAVMSIWETRMSDFERFVAETEYDATGDAWAYQDNHWYQSVYSWSNTGYEVTMDHPVCSISWRDAMTFCAWLTRKERASGAISPNQHYRLPTEEEWSTAVGVDAGQGTPGLSPSLLERLKIGNYRDTLLIDDYAFTSPVGSFSPNALGFYDLGGNVWEYCLDQDAAQNRVIRGGSWLNHGV
;
A
#
# COMPACT_ATOMS: atom_id res chain seq x y z
N MET A 1 -11.11 39.09 1.07
CA MET A 1 -11.01 38.75 2.50
C MET A 1 -11.86 37.55 2.94
N LYS A 2 -12.32 36.65 2.03
CA LYS A 2 -13.10 35.43 2.37
C LYS A 2 -12.29 34.12 2.36
N ARG A 3 -11.14 34.06 1.70
CA ARG A 3 -10.35 32.81 1.54
C ARG A 3 -9.63 32.32 2.81
N ASN A 4 -9.39 33.19 3.80
CA ASN A 4 -8.62 32.82 4.99
C ASN A 4 -9.48 32.31 6.16
N LEU A 5 -10.79 32.54 6.17
CA LEU A 5 -11.70 32.04 7.21
C LEU A 5 -12.09 30.58 6.98
N ASP A 6 -12.32 30.19 5.71
CA ASP A 6 -12.74 28.82 5.35
C ASP A 6 -11.64 27.76 5.57
N ILE A 7 -10.37 28.16 5.45
CA ILE A 7 -9.22 27.26 5.65
C ILE A 7 -9.02 26.96 7.15
N VAL A 8 -9.15 27.98 8.02
CA VAL A 8 -9.04 27.82 9.47
C VAL A 8 -10.17 26.94 10.03
N ASP A 9 -11.35 27.00 9.43
CA ASP A 9 -12.51 26.20 9.85
C ASP A 9 -12.33 24.71 9.54
N LYS A 10 -11.92 24.38 8.30
CA LYS A 10 -11.68 22.98 7.89
C LYS A 10 -10.58 22.28 8.70
N HIS A 11 -9.47 22.97 8.96
CA HIS A 11 -8.38 22.39 9.74
C HIS A 11 -8.75 22.20 11.22
N SER A 12 -9.50 23.16 11.79
CA SER A 12 -10.06 23.05 13.14
C SER A 12 -11.01 21.86 13.27
N LEU A 13 -11.90 21.67 12.30
CA LEU A 13 -12.82 20.53 12.24
C LEU A 13 -12.10 19.20 12.08
N ARG A 14 -11.06 19.14 11.25
CA ARG A 14 -10.20 17.95 11.08
C ARG A 14 -9.57 17.53 12.40
N ARG A 15 -8.93 18.48 13.09
CA ARG A 15 -8.30 18.25 14.39
C ARG A 15 -9.31 17.79 15.44
N LEU A 16 -10.50 18.37 15.46
CA LEU A 16 -11.59 17.95 16.36
C LEU A 16 -12.05 16.52 16.08
N LYS A 17 -12.19 16.13 14.81
CA LYS A 17 -12.54 14.74 14.44
C LYS A 17 -11.48 13.75 14.94
N ARG A 18 -10.18 14.05 14.78
CA ARG A 18 -9.11 13.18 15.29
C ARG A 18 -9.08 13.08 16.81
N LEU A 19 -9.30 14.19 17.51
CA LEU A 19 -9.36 14.22 18.98
C LEU A 19 -10.59 13.50 19.55
N SER A 20 -11.65 13.34 18.74
CA SER A 20 -12.87 12.64 19.15
C SER A 20 -12.77 11.12 19.10
N LEU A 21 -11.76 10.55 18.41
CA LEU A 21 -11.54 9.12 18.43
C LEU A 21 -10.82 8.72 19.72
N PRO A 22 -11.36 7.78 20.52
CA PRO A 22 -10.65 7.24 21.67
C PRO A 22 -9.36 6.58 21.17
N GLY A 23 -8.23 7.16 21.58
CA GLY A 23 -6.90 6.97 20.98
C GLY A 23 -6.44 5.52 20.93
N HIS A 24 -6.73 4.82 19.83
CA HIS A 24 -6.20 3.49 19.51
C HIS A 24 -6.08 3.22 17.99
N VAL A 25 -6.20 4.24 17.13
CA VAL A 25 -6.57 4.08 15.72
C VAL A 25 -5.36 4.30 14.80
N VAL A 26 -4.34 3.45 14.87
CA VAL A 26 -3.24 3.53 13.89
C VAL A 26 -3.02 2.16 13.28
N GLY A 27 -3.86 1.78 12.33
CA GLY A 27 -3.70 0.50 11.66
C GLY A 27 -2.49 0.50 10.74
N VAL A 28 -1.71 -0.57 10.78
CA VAL A 28 -0.78 -0.90 9.68
C VAL A 28 -1.60 -1.50 8.54
N GLY A 29 -1.33 -1.03 7.32
CA GLY A 29 -1.89 -1.54 6.08
C GLY A 29 -0.90 -2.39 5.30
N MET A 30 -1.29 -2.79 4.09
CA MET A 30 -0.48 -3.64 3.22
C MET A 30 -0.29 -3.04 1.83
N PHE A 31 0.96 -3.04 1.39
CA PHE A 31 1.37 -2.86 0.01
C PHE A 31 1.74 -4.22 -0.61
N LEU A 32 1.48 -4.43 -1.91
CA LEU A 32 1.53 -5.77 -2.51
C LEU A 32 2.44 -5.82 -3.75
N LEU A 33 3.20 -6.91 -3.90
CA LEU A 33 3.98 -7.21 -5.12
C LEU A 33 3.56 -8.53 -5.75
N VAL A 34 3.79 -8.62 -7.06
CA VAL A 34 3.91 -9.88 -7.81
C VAL A 34 5.35 -10.06 -8.25
N VAL A 35 5.97 -11.15 -7.81
CA VAL A 35 7.27 -11.57 -8.32
C VAL A 35 7.08 -12.29 -9.64
N LEU A 36 7.72 -11.79 -10.69
CA LEU A 36 7.76 -12.46 -11.99
C LEU A 36 8.95 -13.41 -11.99
N GLY A 37 8.70 -14.68 -11.69
CA GLY A 37 9.77 -15.69 -11.63
C GLY A 37 10.58 -15.73 -12.93
N SER A 38 11.89 -15.48 -12.81
CA SER A 38 12.86 -15.71 -13.88
C SER A 38 13.60 -17.01 -13.59
N PHE A 39 13.23 -18.09 -14.28
CA PHE A 39 14.24 -19.11 -14.60
C PHE A 39 14.79 -18.73 -15.96
N LEU A 40 16.10 -18.45 -15.98
CA LEU A 40 17.04 -18.39 -17.12
C LEU A 40 16.42 -18.62 -18.51
N GLY A 41 16.61 -17.64 -19.39
CA GLY A 41 15.89 -17.51 -20.65
C GLY A 41 15.87 -18.76 -21.53
N VAL A 42 14.68 -19.10 -22.02
CA VAL A 42 14.42 -19.72 -23.33
C VAL A 42 13.01 -19.30 -23.76
N SER A 43 12.91 -18.89 -25.04
CA SER A 43 11.70 -18.73 -25.83
C SER A 43 10.58 -19.71 -25.45
N ALA A 44 9.37 -19.21 -25.18
CA ALA A 44 8.19 -20.07 -25.03
C ALA A 44 6.94 -19.38 -25.60
N TYR A 45 6.87 -19.35 -26.93
CA TYR A 45 5.57 -19.42 -27.61
C TYR A 45 4.91 -20.76 -27.24
N ASN A 46 3.71 -20.73 -26.65
CA ASN A 46 2.86 -21.92 -26.57
C ASN A 46 2.08 -22.07 -27.89
N ARG A 47 1.87 -23.32 -28.31
CA ARG A 47 1.43 -23.76 -29.64
C ARG A 47 -0.06 -23.50 -29.96
N SER A 48 -0.73 -22.60 -29.24
CA SER A 48 -2.16 -22.28 -29.41
C SER A 48 -2.48 -20.79 -29.55
N GLY A 49 -1.50 -19.89 -29.56
CA GLY A 49 -1.67 -18.52 -30.07
C GLY A 49 -2.66 -17.59 -29.35
N ASN A 50 -3.27 -18.00 -28.23
CA ASN A 50 -4.14 -17.11 -27.45
C ASN A 50 -3.42 -16.64 -26.18
N PRO A 51 -3.02 -15.36 -26.08
CA PRO A 51 -2.61 -14.79 -24.82
C PRO A 51 -3.84 -14.72 -23.90
N GLY A 52 -3.69 -15.17 -22.65
CA GLY A 52 -4.62 -14.78 -21.59
C GLY A 52 -4.69 -13.25 -21.44
N PRO A 53 -5.53 -12.70 -20.56
CA PRO A 53 -5.80 -11.26 -20.46
C PRO A 53 -4.56 -10.37 -20.16
N TRP A 54 -3.40 -10.98 -19.93
CA TRP A 54 -2.12 -10.32 -19.76
C TRP A 54 -1.51 -10.00 -21.13
N LYS A 55 -1.50 -8.71 -21.52
CA LYS A 55 -0.62 -8.24 -22.59
C LYS A 55 0.82 -8.59 -22.21
N VAL A 56 1.45 -9.39 -23.06
CA VAL A 56 2.77 -10.00 -22.88
C VAL A 56 3.81 -8.95 -22.47
N PHE A 57 4.53 -9.22 -21.38
CA PHE A 57 5.77 -8.52 -20.99
C PHE A 57 6.91 -8.97 -21.90
N SER A 58 6.91 -8.53 -23.16
CA SER A 58 8.06 -8.69 -24.03
C SER A 58 8.93 -7.44 -23.94
N ASN A 59 10.15 -7.63 -23.46
CA ASN A 59 11.28 -6.70 -23.45
C ASN A 59 11.16 -5.53 -22.46
N TYR A 60 11.91 -5.61 -21.37
CA TYR A 60 12.29 -4.46 -20.56
C TYR A 60 13.28 -3.58 -21.35
N GLY A 61 12.74 -2.84 -22.32
CA GLY A 61 13.34 -1.63 -22.85
C GLY A 61 12.76 -0.41 -22.15
N THR A 62 13.56 0.63 -21.99
CA THR A 62 13.29 1.88 -21.26
C THR A 62 12.19 2.78 -21.85
N GLU A 63 11.21 2.25 -22.58
CA GLU A 63 10.19 3.05 -23.26
C GLU A 63 8.79 2.45 -23.12
N THR A 64 8.03 2.92 -22.12
CA THR A 64 6.72 3.61 -22.25
C THR A 64 5.93 3.54 -20.95
N LEU A 65 5.71 4.70 -20.34
CA LEU A 65 4.82 4.94 -19.20
C LEU A 65 3.32 4.80 -19.59
N SER A 66 2.92 3.67 -20.20
CA SER A 66 1.52 3.37 -20.54
C SER A 66 0.95 2.07 -19.93
N GLY A 67 1.78 1.29 -19.22
CA GLY A 67 1.49 -0.11 -18.87
C GLY A 67 1.20 -0.40 -17.40
N ALA A 68 0.06 0.08 -16.87
CA ALA A 68 -0.49 -0.53 -15.66
C ALA A 68 -1.20 -1.85 -16.03
N CYS A 69 -0.81 -2.98 -15.43
CA CYS A 69 -1.54 -4.25 -15.58
C CYS A 69 -2.53 -4.43 -14.43
N GLU A 70 -3.68 -5.03 -14.71
CA GLU A 70 -4.73 -5.26 -13.70
C GLU A 70 -4.91 -6.77 -13.49
N ASN A 71 -5.01 -7.21 -12.23
CA ASN A 71 -5.24 -8.62 -11.91
C ASN A 71 -6.74 -8.98 -11.87
N SER A 72 -7.08 -10.23 -11.55
CA SER A 72 -8.47 -10.73 -11.58
C SER A 72 -9.39 -10.08 -10.53
N ILE A 73 -8.83 -9.32 -9.59
CA ILE A 73 -9.59 -8.60 -8.56
C ILE A 73 -9.56 -7.08 -8.75
N GLY A 74 -9.01 -6.58 -9.86
CA GLY A 74 -9.01 -5.16 -10.17
C GLY A 74 -7.86 -4.37 -9.54
N MET A 75 -6.88 -5.04 -8.92
CA MET A 75 -5.67 -4.37 -8.44
C MET A 75 -4.76 -4.04 -9.60
N ARG A 76 -4.19 -2.84 -9.60
CA ARG A 76 -3.32 -2.34 -10.66
C ARG A 76 -1.87 -2.39 -10.23
N PHE A 77 -0.99 -2.80 -11.14
CA PHE A 77 0.44 -2.98 -10.90
C PHE A 77 1.28 -2.27 -11.95
N ARG A 78 2.48 -1.85 -11.56
CA ARG A 78 3.51 -1.30 -12.44
C ARG A 78 4.84 -2.04 -12.27
N PRO A 79 5.66 -2.14 -13.33
CA PRO A 79 7.01 -2.65 -13.23
C PRO A 79 7.83 -1.94 -12.18
N LEU A 80 8.55 -2.71 -11.37
CA LEU A 80 9.50 -2.21 -10.41
C LEU A 80 10.91 -2.26 -11.03
N PRO A 81 11.59 -1.10 -11.25
CA PRO A 81 12.88 -1.07 -11.92
C PRO A 81 13.93 -1.94 -11.23
N GLY A 82 14.60 -2.81 -11.97
CA GLY A 82 15.72 -3.62 -11.46
C GLY A 82 15.35 -4.91 -10.71
N HIS A 83 14.07 -5.14 -10.40
CA HIS A 83 13.66 -6.24 -9.52
C HIS A 83 12.99 -7.44 -10.22
N GLY A 84 12.69 -7.33 -11.52
CA GLY A 84 11.95 -8.39 -12.23
C GLY A 84 10.58 -8.66 -11.60
N ALA A 85 9.97 -7.64 -10.99
CA ALA A 85 8.70 -7.72 -10.29
C ALA A 85 7.78 -6.59 -10.77
N VAL A 86 6.48 -6.75 -10.54
CA VAL A 86 5.51 -5.67 -10.62
C VAL A 86 4.93 -5.42 -9.23
N MET A 87 4.67 -4.17 -8.89
CA MET A 87 4.21 -3.75 -7.58
C MET A 87 2.87 -3.03 -7.74
N SER A 88 1.96 -3.19 -6.76
CA SER A 88 0.67 -2.50 -6.78
C SER A 88 0.91 -0.99 -6.81
N ILE A 89 0.13 -0.26 -7.60
CA ILE A 89 0.36 1.18 -7.74
C ILE A 89 -0.05 1.98 -6.50
N TRP A 90 -0.82 1.37 -5.62
CA TRP A 90 -1.30 1.91 -4.34
C TRP A 90 -1.51 0.76 -3.34
N GLU A 91 -1.86 1.09 -2.09
CA GLU A 91 -2.12 0.13 -1.04
C GLU A 91 -3.28 -0.81 -1.38
N THR A 92 -3.31 -1.98 -0.75
CA THR A 92 -4.44 -2.90 -0.89
C THR A 92 -5.69 -2.24 -0.34
N ARG A 93 -6.76 -2.18 -1.14
CA ARG A 93 -8.01 -1.52 -0.72
C ARG A 93 -8.83 -2.41 0.20
N MET A 94 -9.73 -1.77 0.93
CA MET A 94 -10.81 -2.44 1.67
C MET A 94 -11.59 -3.40 0.77
N SER A 95 -11.92 -3.03 -0.47
CA SER A 95 -12.60 -3.93 -1.42
C SER A 95 -11.81 -5.19 -1.77
N ASP A 96 -10.49 -5.05 -1.90
CA ASP A 96 -9.61 -6.14 -2.30
C ASP A 96 -9.56 -7.17 -1.16
N PHE A 97 -9.41 -6.68 0.08
CA PHE A 97 -9.34 -7.51 1.28
C PHE A 97 -10.69 -8.10 1.69
N GLU A 98 -11.79 -7.35 1.54
CA GLU A 98 -13.15 -7.85 1.77
C GLU A 98 -13.43 -9.08 0.89
N ARG A 99 -13.00 -9.04 -0.38
CA ARG A 99 -13.14 -10.18 -1.29
C ARG A 99 -12.37 -11.41 -0.81
N PHE A 100 -11.16 -11.23 -0.27
CA PHE A 100 -10.40 -12.31 0.34
C PHE A 100 -11.18 -12.93 1.51
N VAL A 101 -11.68 -12.12 2.44
CA VAL A 101 -12.45 -12.62 3.59
C VAL A 101 -13.73 -13.31 3.14
N ALA A 102 -14.48 -12.73 2.20
CA ALA A 102 -15.72 -13.31 1.69
C ALA A 102 -15.51 -14.64 0.96
N GLU A 103 -14.40 -14.82 0.23
CA GLU A 103 -14.11 -16.06 -0.50
C GLU A 103 -13.46 -17.15 0.36
N THR A 104 -12.94 -16.82 1.54
CA THR A 104 -12.17 -17.75 2.39
C THR A 104 -12.73 -17.97 3.78
N GLU A 105 -13.69 -17.14 4.21
CA GLU A 105 -14.20 -17.07 5.58
C GLU A 105 -13.08 -16.84 6.61
N TYR A 106 -11.97 -16.22 6.19
CA TYR A 106 -10.82 -15.97 7.05
C TYR A 106 -11.11 -14.88 8.10
N ASP A 107 -10.84 -15.19 9.35
CA ASP A 107 -10.95 -14.22 10.45
C ASP A 107 -9.66 -13.40 10.57
N ALA A 108 -9.70 -12.17 10.03
CA ALA A 108 -8.64 -11.18 10.14
C ALA A 108 -8.93 -10.11 11.21
N THR A 109 -9.75 -10.42 12.23
CA THR A 109 -10.14 -9.42 13.24
C THR A 109 -9.22 -9.35 14.45
N GLY A 110 -8.26 -10.27 14.57
CA GLY A 110 -7.29 -10.34 15.66
C GLY A 110 -5.90 -9.81 15.31
N ASP A 111 -5.07 -9.62 16.33
CA ASP A 111 -3.60 -9.44 16.23
C ASP A 111 -3.10 -8.25 15.40
N ALA A 112 -3.98 -7.31 15.08
CA ALA A 112 -3.59 -6.03 14.52
C ALA A 112 -2.80 -5.22 15.54
N TRP A 113 -1.74 -4.56 15.08
CA TRP A 113 -0.93 -3.65 15.90
C TRP A 113 -1.18 -2.21 15.51
N ALA A 114 -1.13 -1.33 16.50
CA ALA A 114 -1.20 0.10 16.30
C ALA A 114 -0.08 0.85 17.03
N TYR A 115 0.32 1.99 16.47
CA TYR A 115 1.41 2.81 16.96
C TYR A 115 0.94 4.18 17.41
N GLN A 116 1.08 4.49 18.69
CA GLN A 116 0.68 5.78 19.25
C GLN A 116 1.63 6.18 20.37
N ASP A 117 1.91 7.48 20.51
CA ASP A 117 2.72 8.04 21.59
C ASP A 117 4.06 7.31 21.79
N ASN A 118 4.71 6.96 20.68
CA ASN A 118 5.95 6.20 20.60
C ASN A 118 5.89 4.75 21.12
N HIS A 119 4.70 4.16 21.24
CA HIS A 119 4.51 2.80 21.70
C HIS A 119 3.62 1.98 20.75
N TRP A 120 3.96 0.71 20.62
CA TRP A 120 3.16 -0.30 19.93
C TRP A 120 2.20 -0.99 20.90
N TYR A 121 0.96 -1.18 20.48
CA TYR A 121 -0.05 -1.92 21.24
C TYR A 121 -0.92 -2.78 20.32
N GLN A 122 -1.52 -3.82 20.89
CA GLN A 122 -2.53 -4.60 20.20
C GLN A 122 -3.79 -3.74 20.02
N SER A 123 -4.22 -3.58 18.78
CA SER A 123 -5.37 -2.75 18.46
C SER A 123 -6.66 -3.44 18.89
N VAL A 124 -7.59 -2.64 19.41
CA VAL A 124 -9.00 -3.03 19.60
C VAL A 124 -9.81 -2.89 18.31
N TYR A 125 -9.20 -2.30 17.27
CA TYR A 125 -9.77 -2.14 15.95
C TYR A 125 -9.27 -3.24 15.03
N SER A 126 -10.07 -3.51 14.00
CA SER A 126 -9.77 -4.48 12.96
C SER A 126 -10.06 -3.86 11.60
N TRP A 127 -9.77 -4.60 10.53
CA TRP A 127 -10.13 -4.19 9.18
C TRP A 127 -11.64 -3.89 9.04
N SER A 128 -12.51 -4.61 9.76
CA SER A 128 -13.97 -4.44 9.72
C SER A 128 -14.54 -3.53 10.81
N ASN A 129 -13.74 -3.20 11.83
CA ASN A 129 -14.06 -2.24 12.88
C ASN A 129 -12.92 -1.23 12.99
N THR A 130 -12.88 -0.27 12.06
CA THR A 130 -11.79 0.71 11.94
C THR A 130 -11.83 1.82 12.97
N GLY A 131 -12.98 2.06 13.61
CA GLY A 131 -13.20 3.18 14.54
C GLY A 131 -13.52 4.52 13.86
N TYR A 132 -13.57 4.56 12.51
CA TYR A 132 -13.93 5.75 11.74
C TYR A 132 -14.52 5.35 10.38
N GLU A 133 -15.24 6.26 9.75
CA GLU A 133 -15.85 6.00 8.44
C GLU A 133 -14.77 5.80 7.37
N VAL A 134 -14.85 4.66 6.69
CA VAL A 134 -14.03 4.30 5.53
C VAL A 134 -14.93 3.82 4.41
N THR A 135 -14.49 4.00 3.16
CA THR A 135 -15.13 3.42 1.98
C THR A 135 -14.32 2.26 1.44
N MET A 136 -14.88 1.53 0.47
CA MET A 136 -14.22 0.39 -0.16
C MET A 136 -12.94 0.75 -0.94
N ASP A 137 -12.72 2.03 -1.25
CA ASP A 137 -11.51 2.52 -1.90
C ASP A 137 -10.42 3.00 -0.92
N HIS A 138 -10.68 2.95 0.39
CA HIS A 138 -9.65 3.25 1.40
C HIS A 138 -8.67 2.07 1.52
N PRO A 139 -7.43 2.32 1.98
CA PRO A 139 -6.51 1.23 2.29
C PRO A 139 -7.06 0.33 3.39
N VAL A 140 -6.89 -0.98 3.24
CA VAL A 140 -7.13 -1.91 4.34
C VAL A 140 -6.13 -1.60 5.46
N CYS A 141 -6.64 -1.49 6.68
CA CYS A 141 -5.89 -1.17 7.88
C CYS A 141 -6.20 -2.17 8.98
N SER A 142 -5.44 -2.10 10.07
CA SER A 142 -5.71 -2.89 11.28
C SER A 142 -5.76 -4.38 10.96
N ILE A 143 -4.76 -4.82 10.20
CA ILE A 143 -4.46 -6.21 9.89
C ILE A 143 -3.07 -6.53 10.44
N SER A 144 -2.83 -7.79 10.79
CA SER A 144 -1.50 -8.25 11.14
C SER A 144 -0.65 -8.51 9.89
N TRP A 145 0.67 -8.57 10.06
CA TRP A 145 1.58 -9.05 9.01
C TRP A 145 1.20 -10.45 8.51
N ARG A 146 0.66 -11.30 9.40
CA ARG A 146 0.22 -12.66 9.05
C ARG A 146 -1.00 -12.63 8.13
N ASP A 147 -1.94 -11.72 8.38
CA ASP A 147 -3.13 -11.55 7.54
C ASP A 147 -2.71 -11.07 6.14
N ALA A 148 -1.78 -10.12 6.10
CA ALA A 148 -1.19 -9.61 4.87
C ALA A 148 -0.53 -10.73 4.03
N MET A 149 0.28 -11.59 4.67
CA MET A 149 0.86 -12.77 4.01
C MET A 149 -0.19 -13.80 3.59
N THR A 150 -1.25 -13.99 4.37
CA THR A 150 -2.32 -14.93 4.05
C THR A 150 -3.13 -14.46 2.84
N PHE A 151 -3.39 -13.16 2.74
CA PHE A 151 -3.95 -12.52 1.55
C PHE A 151 -3.08 -12.76 0.31
N CYS A 152 -1.77 -12.53 0.40
CA CYS A 152 -0.82 -12.80 -0.69
C CYS A 152 -0.89 -14.26 -1.16
N ALA A 153 -0.94 -15.20 -0.21
CA ALA A 153 -1.03 -16.62 -0.50
C ALA A 153 -2.36 -17.01 -1.16
N TRP A 154 -3.48 -16.45 -0.70
CA TRP A 154 -4.79 -16.64 -1.32
C TRP A 154 -4.80 -16.12 -2.76
N LEU A 155 -4.35 -14.89 -3.00
CA LEU A 155 -4.36 -14.29 -4.32
C LEU A 155 -3.45 -15.06 -5.28
N THR A 156 -2.30 -15.54 -4.79
CA THR A 156 -1.43 -16.46 -5.55
C THR A 156 -2.17 -17.73 -5.98
N ARG A 157 -2.88 -18.40 -5.07
CA ARG A 157 -3.64 -19.62 -5.39
C ARG A 157 -4.75 -19.32 -6.39
N LYS A 158 -5.50 -18.23 -6.19
CA LYS A 158 -6.59 -17.80 -7.05
C LYS A 158 -6.12 -17.55 -8.48
N GLU A 159 -5.05 -16.78 -8.64
CA GLU A 159 -4.52 -16.36 -9.95
C GLU A 159 -3.78 -17.50 -10.66
N ARG A 160 -3.18 -18.44 -9.91
CA ARG A 160 -2.65 -19.68 -10.51
C ARG A 160 -3.77 -20.60 -10.99
N ALA A 161 -4.85 -20.74 -10.21
CA ALA A 161 -5.99 -21.58 -10.58
C ALA A 161 -6.74 -21.06 -11.83
N SER A 162 -6.78 -19.74 -12.03
CA SER A 162 -7.33 -19.13 -13.25
C SER A 162 -6.37 -19.14 -14.44
N GLY A 163 -5.10 -19.52 -14.25
CA GLY A 163 -4.05 -19.44 -15.25
C GLY A 163 -3.57 -18.01 -15.55
N ALA A 164 -3.94 -17.05 -14.70
CA ALA A 164 -3.56 -15.66 -14.83
C ALA A 164 -2.09 -15.42 -14.47
N ILE A 165 -1.54 -16.18 -13.51
CA ILE A 165 -0.10 -16.21 -13.26
C ILE A 165 0.46 -17.62 -13.41
N SER A 166 1.72 -17.73 -13.79
CA SER A 166 2.41 -19.00 -13.95
C SER A 166 2.71 -19.68 -12.61
N PRO A 167 3.01 -20.98 -12.58
CA PRO A 167 3.42 -21.68 -11.36
C PRO A 167 4.64 -21.07 -10.66
N ASN A 168 5.49 -20.32 -11.38
CA ASN A 168 6.69 -19.69 -10.84
C ASN A 168 6.45 -18.24 -10.39
N GLN A 169 5.25 -17.71 -10.59
CA GLN A 169 4.84 -16.38 -10.18
C GLN A 169 4.03 -16.46 -8.89
N HIS A 170 4.16 -15.47 -8.01
CA HIS A 170 3.40 -15.39 -6.78
C HIS A 170 3.30 -13.94 -6.30
N TYR A 171 2.26 -13.68 -5.51
CA TYR A 171 2.09 -12.44 -4.77
C TYR A 171 2.81 -12.54 -3.42
N ARG A 172 3.44 -11.45 -2.98
CA ARG A 172 4.04 -11.30 -1.64
C ARG A 172 4.12 -9.84 -1.23
N LEU A 173 4.45 -9.60 0.02
CA LEU A 173 4.84 -8.28 0.51
C LEU A 173 6.16 -7.79 -0.15
N PRO A 174 6.37 -6.47 -0.28
CA PRO A 174 7.64 -5.90 -0.74
C PRO A 174 8.79 -6.35 0.14
N THR A 175 10.00 -6.50 -0.41
CA THR A 175 11.16 -6.27 0.44
C THR A 175 11.30 -4.78 0.73
N GLU A 176 12.03 -4.41 1.78
CA GLU A 176 12.37 -3.02 2.07
C GLU A 176 13.08 -2.36 0.88
N GLU A 177 13.97 -3.10 0.22
CA GLU A 177 14.70 -2.61 -0.96
C GLU A 177 13.77 -2.33 -2.13
N GLU A 178 12.81 -3.23 -2.39
CA GLU A 178 11.82 -3.04 -3.43
C GLU A 178 10.91 -1.85 -3.13
N TRP A 179 10.47 -1.72 -1.87
CA TRP A 179 9.68 -0.58 -1.40
C TRP A 179 10.44 0.74 -1.59
N SER A 180 11.71 0.78 -1.20
CA SER A 180 12.59 1.95 -1.34
C SER A 180 12.82 2.30 -2.81
N THR A 181 12.99 1.29 -3.66
CA THR A 181 13.08 1.46 -5.12
C THR A 181 11.81 2.07 -5.70
N ALA A 182 10.64 1.65 -5.22
CA ALA A 182 9.35 2.18 -5.67
C ALA A 182 9.17 3.65 -5.30
N VAL A 183 9.71 4.06 -4.15
CA VAL A 183 9.77 5.48 -3.76
C VAL A 183 10.78 6.26 -4.60
N GLY A 184 11.89 5.63 -4.97
CA GLY A 184 13.03 6.25 -5.64
C GLY A 184 14.16 6.66 -4.67
N VAL A 185 14.35 5.90 -3.58
CA VAL A 185 15.43 6.08 -2.60
C VAL A 185 16.21 4.79 -2.36
N ASP A 186 17.42 4.91 -1.81
CA ASP A 186 18.23 3.75 -1.40
C ASP A 186 17.62 3.05 -0.17
N ALA A 187 17.76 1.72 -0.08
CA ALA A 187 17.29 0.93 1.06
C ALA A 187 17.96 1.37 2.38
N GLY A 188 17.22 1.32 3.50
CA GLY A 188 17.69 1.75 4.81
C GLY A 188 17.73 3.28 5.01
N GLN A 189 17.57 4.07 3.95
CA GLN A 189 17.00 5.40 4.10
C GLN A 189 15.51 5.16 4.41
N GLY A 190 14.98 5.77 5.47
CA GLY A 190 13.54 5.74 5.73
C GLY A 190 12.76 6.29 4.53
N THR A 191 11.44 6.45 4.67
CA THR A 191 10.70 7.36 3.77
C THR A 191 11.58 8.60 3.59
N PRO A 192 11.95 9.02 2.34
CA PRO A 192 12.82 10.16 2.17
C PRO A 192 12.28 11.22 3.11
N GLY A 193 13.17 11.75 3.96
CA GLY A 193 12.86 12.86 4.84
C GLY A 193 12.56 14.06 3.96
N LEU A 194 11.44 13.99 3.23
CA LEU A 194 10.82 15.07 2.51
C LEU A 194 10.54 16.02 3.64
N SER A 195 11.31 17.10 3.69
CA SER A 195 11.15 18.09 4.72
C SER A 195 9.66 18.45 4.79
N PRO A 196 9.11 18.77 5.98
CA PRO A 196 7.74 19.24 6.10
C PRO A 196 7.37 20.30 5.04
N SER A 197 8.32 21.16 4.68
CA SER A 197 8.19 22.16 3.61
C SER A 197 8.12 21.59 2.18
N LEU A 198 8.73 20.45 1.89
CA LEU A 198 8.64 19.77 0.61
C LEU A 198 7.32 18.98 0.49
N LEU A 199 6.90 18.32 1.58
CA LEU A 199 5.59 17.69 1.69
C LEU A 199 4.45 18.71 1.50
N GLU A 200 4.55 19.87 2.15
CA GLU A 200 3.59 20.97 2.04
C GLU A 200 3.53 21.57 0.63
N ARG A 201 4.68 21.80 0.00
CA ARG A 201 4.74 22.37 -1.36
C ARG A 201 4.19 21.43 -2.42
N LEU A 202 4.38 20.13 -2.25
CA LEU A 202 3.98 19.13 -3.25
C LEU A 202 2.59 18.56 -3.00
N LYS A 203 2.00 18.76 -1.80
CA LYS A 203 0.73 18.14 -1.37
C LYS A 203 0.72 16.65 -1.67
N ILE A 204 1.83 16.00 -1.37
CA ILE A 204 2.01 14.56 -1.59
C ILE A 204 1.76 13.86 -0.26
N GLY A 205 0.80 12.94 -0.28
CA GLY A 205 0.52 12.08 0.87
C GLY A 205 -0.46 12.66 1.89
N ASN A 206 -0.97 11.75 2.71
CA ASN A 206 -1.85 12.04 3.83
C ASN A 206 -1.09 11.82 5.15
N TYR A 207 -0.76 12.89 5.86
CA TYR A 207 0.08 12.82 7.05
C TYR A 207 -0.58 13.46 8.27
N ARG A 208 0.14 13.48 9.41
CA ARG A 208 -0.31 14.12 10.64
C ARG A 208 -0.79 15.55 10.40
N ASP A 209 -1.93 15.91 11.01
CA ASP A 209 -2.58 17.23 10.96
C ASP A 209 -1.62 18.42 11.14
N THR A 210 -0.51 18.24 11.86
CA THR A 210 0.50 19.29 12.05
C THR A 210 1.15 19.75 10.75
N LEU A 211 1.09 18.94 9.68
CA LEU A 211 1.60 19.32 8.36
C LEU A 211 0.57 20.10 7.53
N LEU A 212 -0.74 19.99 7.82
CA LEU A 212 -1.84 20.71 7.15
C LEU A 212 -1.87 20.60 5.60
N ILE A 213 -1.35 19.52 5.04
CA ILE A 213 -1.14 19.40 3.58
C ILE A 213 -2.32 18.77 2.81
N ASP A 214 -3.35 18.29 3.52
CA ASP A 214 -4.50 17.55 2.98
C ASP A 214 -5.80 17.81 3.77
N ASP A 215 -6.95 17.37 3.23
CA ASP A 215 -8.29 17.55 3.79
C ASP A 215 -8.85 16.31 4.53
N TYR A 216 -8.04 15.25 4.71
CA TYR A 216 -8.48 13.95 5.26
C TYR A 216 -8.22 13.82 6.76
N ALA A 217 -9.31 13.72 7.54
CA ALA A 217 -9.22 13.50 8.98
C ALA A 217 -8.63 12.12 9.35
N PHE A 218 -8.74 11.11 8.50
CA PHE A 218 -8.20 9.77 8.75
C PHE A 218 -7.44 9.30 7.51
N THR A 219 -7.53 8.03 7.14
CA THR A 219 -7.08 7.58 5.80
C THR A 219 -7.82 8.33 4.70
N SER A 220 -7.21 8.37 3.53
CA SER A 220 -7.81 8.82 2.29
C SER A 220 -8.08 7.62 1.39
N PRO A 221 -9.03 7.70 0.43
CA PRO A 221 -9.07 6.75 -0.66
C PRO A 221 -7.70 6.64 -1.33
N VAL A 222 -7.32 5.43 -1.74
CA VAL A 222 -6.05 5.22 -2.45
C VAL A 222 -6.00 6.03 -3.74
N GLY A 223 -4.83 6.52 -4.10
CA GLY A 223 -4.61 7.36 -5.27
C GLY A 223 -5.19 8.77 -5.17
N SER A 224 -5.49 9.25 -3.96
CA SER A 224 -6.01 10.61 -3.73
C SER A 224 -4.99 11.71 -4.06
N PHE A 225 -3.70 11.40 -4.02
CA PHE A 225 -2.60 12.33 -4.27
C PHE A 225 -1.92 12.03 -5.62
N SER A 226 -1.05 12.94 -6.05
CA SER A 226 -0.28 12.70 -7.28
C SER A 226 0.68 11.53 -7.09
N PRO A 227 0.85 10.66 -8.09
CA PRO A 227 1.86 9.61 -8.02
C PRO A 227 3.27 10.19 -8.12
N ASN A 228 4.27 9.42 -7.72
CA ASN A 228 5.66 9.73 -7.98
C ASN A 228 6.03 9.53 -9.48
N ALA A 229 7.29 9.81 -9.83
CA ALA A 229 7.78 9.69 -11.21
C ALA A 229 7.67 8.26 -11.80
N LEU A 230 7.56 7.23 -10.96
CA LEU A 230 7.39 5.84 -11.36
C LEU A 230 5.91 5.44 -11.50
N GLY A 231 4.98 6.29 -11.05
CA GLY A 231 3.55 6.05 -11.10
C GLY A 231 2.97 5.34 -9.88
N PHE A 232 3.70 5.32 -8.75
CA PHE A 232 3.22 4.81 -7.47
C PHE A 232 2.63 5.94 -6.63
N TYR A 233 1.53 5.63 -5.96
CA TYR A 233 0.77 6.51 -5.09
C TYR A 233 1.04 6.16 -3.63
N ASP A 234 0.80 7.14 -2.76
CA ASP A 234 0.64 6.95 -1.31
C ASP A 234 1.81 6.29 -0.55
N LEU A 235 2.96 6.04 -1.20
CA LEU A 235 4.21 5.58 -0.57
C LEU A 235 4.78 6.54 0.49
N GLY A 236 4.15 7.70 0.67
CA GLY A 236 4.42 8.63 1.74
C GLY A 236 3.11 9.05 2.40
N GLY A 237 2.84 8.55 3.60
CA GLY A 237 1.64 8.83 4.36
C GLY A 237 0.54 7.81 4.13
N ASN A 238 -0.71 8.21 4.37
CA ASN A 238 -1.90 7.39 4.42
C ASN A 238 -1.79 6.29 5.49
N VAL A 239 -1.13 5.16 5.22
CA VAL A 239 -0.97 4.06 6.19
C VAL A 239 0.46 3.54 6.20
N TRP A 240 0.87 2.98 7.35
CA TRP A 240 2.12 2.24 7.39
C TRP A 240 1.99 0.97 6.54
N GLU A 241 3.05 0.62 5.82
CA GLU A 241 3.02 -0.51 4.90
C GLU A 241 3.99 -1.60 5.35
N TYR A 242 3.50 -2.82 5.52
CA TYR A 242 4.34 -3.97 5.84
C TYR A 242 5.30 -4.32 4.69
N CYS A 243 6.57 -4.53 5.05
CA CYS A 243 7.55 -5.21 4.23
C CYS A 243 7.73 -6.68 4.69
N LEU A 244 8.36 -7.49 3.85
CA LEU A 244 8.69 -8.89 4.09
C LEU A 244 9.77 -9.02 5.18
N ASP A 245 10.68 -8.05 5.23
CA ASP A 245 11.87 -8.03 6.04
C ASP A 245 11.59 -7.95 7.54
N GLN A 246 12.61 -8.31 8.30
CA GLN A 246 12.70 -8.09 9.74
C GLN A 246 13.90 -7.21 10.06
N ASP A 247 13.76 -6.36 11.07
CA ASP A 247 14.89 -5.63 11.63
C ASP A 247 15.80 -6.55 12.48
N ALA A 248 16.90 -5.99 13.00
CA ALA A 248 17.84 -6.72 13.85
C ALA A 248 17.22 -7.26 15.15
N ALA A 249 16.09 -6.69 15.59
CA ALA A 249 15.32 -7.12 16.74
C ALA A 249 14.17 -8.08 16.35
N GLN A 250 14.14 -8.56 15.10
CA GLN A 250 13.14 -9.45 14.53
C GLN A 250 11.74 -8.87 14.39
N ASN A 251 11.58 -7.55 14.56
CA ASN A 251 10.31 -6.88 14.29
C ASN A 251 10.10 -6.77 12.78
N ARG A 252 8.84 -6.78 12.35
CA ARG A 252 8.50 -6.58 10.93
C ARG A 252 8.84 -5.15 10.51
N VAL A 253 9.52 -5.04 9.38
CA VAL A 253 9.79 -3.76 8.76
C VAL A 253 8.48 -3.16 8.26
N ILE A 254 8.26 -1.89 8.60
CA ILE A 254 7.16 -1.06 8.07
C ILE A 254 7.71 0.24 7.51
N ARG A 255 7.09 0.78 6.46
CA ARG A 255 7.53 2.00 5.77
C ARG A 255 6.35 2.93 5.45
N GLY A 256 6.66 4.13 4.96
CA GLY A 256 5.66 5.09 4.42
C GLY A 256 5.17 6.17 5.39
N GLY A 257 5.05 5.87 6.69
CA GLY A 257 4.37 6.76 7.62
C GLY A 257 2.85 6.57 7.57
N SER A 258 2.08 7.44 8.21
CA SER A 258 0.61 7.37 8.13
C SER A 258 -0.06 8.73 8.31
N TRP A 259 -1.37 8.77 8.17
CA TRP A 259 -2.18 9.94 8.51
C TRP A 259 -1.97 10.43 9.96
N LEU A 260 -1.40 9.64 10.88
CA LEU A 260 -1.08 10.07 12.25
C LEU A 260 0.36 10.50 12.50
N ASN A 261 1.32 10.14 11.65
CA ASN A 261 2.74 10.38 11.88
C ASN A 261 3.54 10.51 10.58
N HIS A 262 4.53 11.40 10.60
CA HIS A 262 5.41 11.70 9.46
C HIS A 262 6.76 11.01 9.62
N GLY A 263 6.80 9.70 9.35
CA GLY A 263 8.03 8.90 9.41
C GLY A 263 8.66 8.77 10.81
N VAL A 264 9.57 7.80 10.92
CA VAL A 264 10.62 7.73 11.95
C VAL A 264 11.94 7.82 11.21
#